data_AF-A0A392VGB4-F1
#
_entry.id   AF-A0A392VGB4-F1
#
_cell.length_a   1.000
_cell.length_b   1.000
_cell.length_c   1.000
_cell.angle_alpha   90.00
_cell.angle_beta   90.00
_cell.angle_gamma   90.00
#
_symmetry.space_group_name_H-M   'P 1'
#
loop_
_entity.id
_entity.type
_entity.pdbx_description
1 polymer ?
#
loop_
_entity_poly.entity_id
_entity_poly.type
_entity_poly.pdbx_seq_one_letter_code
_entity_poly.pdbx_strand_id
1 'polypeptide(L)' 'MEIVLADQSVLRLSGIIRDVIVKIEDLILPVDFIIIDIEEDVDVPIILG' A
#
# COMPACT_ATOMS: atom_id res chain seq x y z
N MET A 1 3.52 13.83 2.09
CA MET A 1 3.02 12.91 3.13
C MET A 1 3.99 11.76 3.19
N GLU A 2 4.32 11.31 4.40
CA GLU A 2 5.41 10.36 4.65
C GLU A 2 4.90 9.27 5.59
N ILE A 3 5.37 8.04 5.40
CA ILE A 3 5.12 6.89 6.28
C ILE A 3 6.41 6.56 7.01
N VAL A 4 6.32 6.31 8.31
CA VAL A 4 7.44 5.83 9.12
C VAL A 4 7.22 4.34 9.38
N LEU A 5 8.15 3.51 8.94
CA LEU A 5 8.12 2.07 9.17
C LEU A 5 8.65 1.70 10.56
N ALA A 6 8.46 0.44 10.95
CA ALA A 6 8.88 -0.08 12.25
C ALA A 6 10.41 -0.02 12.45
N ASP A 7 11.19 -0.07 11.37
CA ASP A 7 12.64 0.09 11.36
C ASP A 7 13.09 1.57 11.34
N GLN A 8 12.13 2.50 11.48
CA GLN A 8 12.33 3.95 11.43
C GLN A 8 12.73 4.50 10.06
N SER A 9 12.68 3.69 8.99
CA SER A 9 12.81 4.19 7.63
C SER A 9 11.60 5.07 7.27
N VAL A 10 11.84 6.08 6.43
CA VAL A 10 10.82 7.03 6.00
C VAL A 10 10.53 6.83 4.52
N LEU A 11 9.30 6.44 4.21
CA LEU A 11 8.82 6.26 2.84
C LEU A 11 8.02 7.48 2.40
N ARG A 12 8.36 8.01 1.21
CA ARG A 12 7.62 9.10 0.59
C ARG A 12 6.52 8.55 -0.29
N LEU A 13 5.32 9.11 -0.13
CA LEU A 13 4.18 8.68 -0.92
C LEU A 13 4.26 9.24 -2.34
N SER A 14 4.06 8.36 -3.31
CA SER A 14 3.89 8.70 -4.72
C SER A 14 2.45 9.10 -5.03
N GLY A 15 1.49 8.52 -4.31
CA GLY A 15 0.08 8.84 -4.48
C GLY A 15 -0.83 8.08 -3.54
N ILE A 16 -2.13 8.37 -3.64
CA ILE A 16 -3.19 7.66 -2.93
C ILE A 16 -4.26 7.33 -3.98
N ILE A 17 -4.69 6.08 -4.02
CA ILE A 17 -5.85 5.66 -4.80
C ILE A 17 -6.96 5.28 -3.82
N ARG A 18 -8.16 5.80 -4.04
CA ARG A 18 -9.30 5.64 -3.14
C ARG A 18 -10.36 4.72 -3.72
N ASP A 19 -11.13 4.12 -2.84
CA ASP A 19 -12.31 3.31 -3.18
C ASP A 19 -12.02 2.16 -4.17
N VAL A 20 -10.82 1.55 -4.07
CA VAL A 20 -10.46 0.42 -4.92
C VAL A 20 -11.20 -0.82 -4.44
N ILE A 21 -11.94 -1.46 -5.34
CA ILE A 21 -12.64 -2.69 -5.03
C ILE A 21 -11.64 -3.85 -5.02
N VAL A 22 -11.41 -4.44 -3.86
CA VAL A 22 -10.55 -5.60 -3.65
C VAL A 22 -11.41 -6.81 -3.33
N LYS A 23 -11.11 -7.95 -3.97
CA LYS A 23 -11.72 -9.24 -3.66
C LYS A 23 -10.75 -10.09 -2.85
N ILE A 24 -11.16 -10.50 -1.66
CA ILE A 24 -10.42 -11.42 -0.78
C ILE A 24 -11.31 -12.63 -0.55
N GLU A 25 -10.94 -13.77 -1.16
CA GLU A 25 -11.79 -14.96 -1.23
C GLU A 25 -13.20 -14.60 -1.75
N ASP A 26 -14.23 -14.67 -0.92
CA ASP A 26 -15.62 -14.34 -1.27
C ASP A 26 -16.05 -12.93 -0.82
N LEU A 27 -15.16 -12.18 -0.17
CA LEU A 27 -15.42 -10.84 0.33
C LEU A 27 -15.00 -9.78 -0.72
N ILE A 28 -15.81 -8.75 -0.88
CA ILE A 28 -15.54 -7.60 -1.74
C ILE A 28 -15.61 -6.34 -0.90
N LEU A 29 -14.51 -5.60 -0.81
CA LEU A 29 -14.41 -4.38 -0.01
C LEU A 29 -13.83 -3.23 -0.82
N PRO A 30 -14.36 -2.00 -0.68
CA PRO A 30 -13.65 -0.80 -1.09
C PRO A 30 -12.51 -0.53 -0.09
N VAL A 31 -11.30 -0.33 -0.58
CA VAL A 31 -10.10 -0.03 0.22
C VAL A 31 -9.32 1.10 -0.43
N ASP A 32 -8.78 1.99 0.39
CA ASP A 32 -7.84 3.02 -0.05
C ASP A 32 -6.42 2.45 -0.01
N PHE A 33 -5.66 2.61 -1.10
CA PHE A 33 -4.25 2.25 -1.15
C PHE A 33 -3.36 3.47 -1.20
N ILE A 34 -2.23 3.34 -0.52
CA ILE A 34 -1.13 4.28 -0.59
C ILE A 34 -0.08 3.71 -1.54
N ILE A 35 0.32 4.51 -2.52
CA ILE A 35 1.34 4.15 -3.50
C ILE A 35 2.67 4.73 -3.05
N ILE A 36 3.70 3.88 -2.99
CA ILE A 36 5.05 4.22 -2.58
C ILE A 36 6.00 3.75 -3.68
N ASP A 37 7.01 4.56 -4.00
CA ASP A 37 8.11 4.17 -4.87
C ASP A 37 9.20 3.51 -4.01
N ILE A 38 9.48 2.23 -4.26
CA ILE A 38 10.52 1.46 -3.57
C ILE A 38 11.47 0.87 -4.62
N GLU A 39 12.78 0.91 -4.36
CA GLU A 39 13.76 0.24 -5.21
C GLU A 39 13.60 -1.28 -5.05
N GLU A 40 12.99 -1.90 -6.05
CA GLU A 40 12.80 -3.35 -6.26
C GLU A 40 12.73 -4.22 -5.00
N ASP A 41 11.52 -4.35 -4.45
CA ASP A 41 11.14 -5.58 -3.75
C ASP A 41 9.86 -6.12 -4.41
N VAL A 42 10.05 -6.66 -5.62
CA VAL A 42 8.98 -7.09 -6.54
C VAL A 42 8.19 -8.30 -6.00
N ASP A 43 8.71 -8.94 -4.95
CA ASP A 43 8.16 -10.16 -4.38
C ASP A 43 6.92 -9.92 -3.50
N VAL A 44 6.68 -8.69 -3.02
CA VAL A 44 5.48 -8.34 -2.24
C VAL A 44 4.86 -7.02 -2.74
N PRO A 45 4.05 -7.05 -3.81
CA PRO A 45 3.52 -5.83 -4.43
C PRO A 45 2.42 -5.13 -3.62
N ILE A 46 1.84 -5.78 -2.59
CA ILE A 46 0.72 -5.25 -1.80
C ILE A 46 0.88 -5.66 -0.33
N ILE A 47 0.78 -4.68 0.57
CA ILE A 47 0.72 -4.88 2.03
C ILE A 47 -0.68 -4.47 2.51
N LEU A 48 -1.35 -5.37 3.24
CA LEU A 48 -2.62 -5.11 3.92
C LEU A 48 -2.34 -5.05 5.42
N GLY A 49 -2.79 -3.98 6.08
CA GLY A 49 -2.65 -3.78 7.53
C GLY A 49 -3.81 -4.33 8.35
#